data_AF-A0A4Q2RQS3-F1
#
_entry.id   AF-A0A4Q2RQS3-F1
#
_cell.length_a   1.000
_cell.length_b   1.000
_cell.length_c   1.000
_cell.angle_alpha   90.00
_cell.angle_beta   90.00
_cell.angle_gamma   90.00
#
_symmetry.space_group_name_H-M   'P 1'
#
loop_
_entity.id
_entity.type
_entity.pdbx_description
1 polymer ?
#
loop_
_entity_poly.entity_id
_entity_poly.type
_entity_poly.pdbx_seq_one_letter_code
_entity_poly.pdbx_strand_id
1 'polypeptide(L)'
;MVASRSARERKAATQAGPLAHVKIDLDGDQQFLYRISCTTCTARGHRPWSTHRAGSDNGFMAAMDRWIFHLVEKHPGEDAPCLAFRAEAEQRLHERREG
;
A
#
# COMPACT_ATOMS: atom_id res chain seq x y z
N MET A 1 -3.37 24.28 3.61
CA MET A 1 -2.06 23.70 3.98
C MET A 1 -2.05 22.25 3.50
N VAL A 2 -1.18 21.89 2.54
CA VAL A 2 -1.06 20.51 2.08
C VAL A 2 -0.31 19.71 3.14
N ALA A 3 -0.83 18.55 3.56
CA ALA A 3 -0.19 17.72 4.58
C ALA A 3 1.24 17.36 4.16
N SER A 4 2.20 17.53 5.08
CA SER A 4 3.60 17.18 4.86
C SER A 4 3.75 15.68 4.54
N ARG A 5 4.84 15.32 3.86
CA ARG A 5 5.20 13.92 3.56
C ARG A 5 5.08 13.03 4.81
N SER A 6 5.63 13.47 5.94
CA SER A 6 5.59 12.70 7.19
C SER A 6 4.18 12.53 7.75
N ALA A 7 3.29 13.51 7.58
CA ALA A 7 1.89 13.38 7.98
C ALA A 7 1.14 12.35 7.11
N ARG A 8 1.42 12.33 5.80
CA ARG A 8 0.87 11.33 4.87
C ARG A 8 1.39 9.92 5.17
N GLU A 9 2.69 9.77 5.43
CA GLU A 9 3.30 8.49 5.83
C GLU A 9 2.63 7.93 7.09
N ARG A 10 2.48 8.75 8.14
CA ARG A 10 1.82 8.32 9.39
C ARG A 10 0.37 7.91 9.15
N LYS A 11 -0.41 8.70 8.39
CA LYS A 11 -1.80 8.36 8.07
C LYS A 11 -1.89 7.03 7.32
N ALA A 12 -1.05 6.84 6.32
CA ALA A 12 -1.01 5.62 5.54
C ALA A 12 -0.57 4.41 6.38
N ALA A 13 0.40 4.58 7.28
CA ALA A 13 0.82 3.53 8.22
C ALA A 13 -0.32 3.13 9.18
N THR A 14 -1.03 4.10 9.74
CA THR A 14 -2.21 3.83 10.58
C THR A 14 -3.27 3.05 9.82
N GLN A 15 -3.52 3.37 8.55
CA GLN A 15 -4.48 2.64 7.74
C GLN A 15 -4.01 1.23 7.39
N ALA A 16 -2.74 1.08 7.04
CA ALA A 16 -2.17 -0.19 6.59
C ALA A 16 -2.03 -1.24 7.72
N GLY A 17 -2.08 -0.83 8.98
CA GLY A 17 -2.04 -1.73 10.13
C GLY A 17 -0.62 -2.04 10.62
N PRO A 18 -0.50 -2.87 11.68
CA PRO A 18 0.75 -3.01 12.44
C PRO A 18 1.85 -3.80 11.69
N LEU A 19 1.47 -4.63 10.71
CA LEU A 19 2.44 -5.35 9.86
C LEU A 19 3.00 -4.48 8.71
N ALA A 20 2.49 -3.26 8.55
CA ALA A 20 2.89 -2.37 7.48
C ALA A 20 3.97 -1.39 7.93
N HIS A 21 5.02 -1.29 7.13
CA HIS A 21 5.96 -0.19 7.18
C HIS A 21 5.83 0.66 5.91
N VAL A 22 5.34 1.89 6.08
CA VAL A 22 5.06 2.83 4.97
C VAL A 22 6.14 3.89 4.87
N LYS A 23 6.66 4.08 3.66
CA LYS A 23 7.52 5.21 3.28
C LYS A 23 6.94 5.88 2.04
N ILE A 24 7.07 7.20 1.94
CA ILE A 24 6.74 7.94 0.74
C ILE A 24 8.04 8.44 0.13
N ASP A 25 8.42 7.96 -1.03
CA ASP A 25 9.55 8.51 -1.77
C ASP A 25 9.06 9.63 -2.72
N LEU A 26 10.00 10.33 -3.37
CA LEU A 26 9.70 11.25 -4.45
C LEU A 26 10.23 10.64 -5.75
N ASP A 27 9.44 10.68 -6.82
CA ASP A 27 9.93 10.29 -8.14
C ASP A 27 10.73 11.43 -8.82
N GLY A 28 11.18 11.18 -10.05
CA GLY A 28 11.94 12.15 -10.84
C GLY A 28 11.16 13.43 -11.14
N ASP A 29 9.83 13.37 -11.11
CA ASP A 29 8.91 14.49 -11.32
C ASP A 29 8.43 15.11 -10.01
N GLN A 30 9.08 14.78 -8.88
CA GLN A 30 8.72 15.22 -7.52
C GLN A 30 7.31 14.81 -7.07
N GLN A 31 6.75 13.75 -7.65
CA GLN A 31 5.49 13.17 -7.21
C GLN A 31 5.73 12.21 -6.06
N PHE A 32 4.77 12.11 -5.14
CA PHE A 32 4.86 11.17 -4.03
C PHE A 32 4.77 9.73 -4.55
N LEU A 33 5.61 8.83 -4.04
CA LEU A 33 5.54 7.41 -4.33
C LEU A 33 5.39 6.62 -3.04
N TYR A 34 4.23 5.99 -2.85
CA TYR A 34 3.99 5.18 -1.66
C TYR A 34 4.64 3.81 -1.82
N ARG A 35 5.46 3.47 -0.82
CA ARG A 35 6.04 2.15 -0.62
C ARG A 35 5.52 1.57 0.68
N ILE A 36 4.80 0.45 0.59
CA ILE A 36 4.31 -0.31 1.74
C ILE A 36 5.10 -1.62 1.81
N SER A 37 5.70 -1.91 2.97
CA SER A 37 6.49 -3.12 3.20
C SER A 37 5.88 -3.97 4.31
N CYS A 38 5.90 -5.29 4.14
CA CYS A 38 5.51 -6.22 5.20
C CYS A 38 6.69 -6.41 6.15
N THR A 39 6.45 -6.35 7.46
CA THR A 39 7.49 -6.59 8.48
C THR A 39 7.80 -8.08 8.67
N THR A 40 6.94 -8.98 8.21
CA THR A 40 7.04 -10.42 8.45
C THR A 40 7.37 -11.22 7.18
N CYS A 41 6.78 -10.83 6.05
CA CYS A 41 7.00 -11.52 4.78
C CYS A 41 8.28 -11.04 4.10
N THR A 42 9.10 -11.97 3.62
CA THR A 42 10.29 -11.68 2.78
C THR A 42 10.04 -12.05 1.32
N ALA A 43 10.54 -11.22 0.41
CA ALA A 43 10.62 -11.50 -1.01
C ALA A 43 12.02 -12.05 -1.39
N ARG A 44 12.25 -12.21 -2.70
CA ARG A 44 13.52 -12.73 -3.24
C ARG A 44 14.72 -11.93 -2.73
N GLY A 45 15.77 -12.65 -2.29
CA GLY A 45 17.01 -12.05 -1.78
C GLY A 45 16.91 -11.53 -0.34
N HIS A 46 16.08 -12.15 0.49
CA HIS A 46 15.89 -11.83 1.93
C HIS A 46 15.41 -10.41 2.23
N ARG A 47 15.00 -9.65 1.22
CA ARG A 47 14.43 -8.31 1.41
C ARG A 47 12.99 -8.44 1.87
N PRO A 48 12.50 -7.56 2.77
CA PRO A 48 11.09 -7.51 3.10
C PRO A 48 10.24 -7.40 1.84
N TRP A 49 9.13 -8.14 1.80
CA TRP A 49 8.13 -7.97 0.76
C TRP A 49 7.67 -6.52 0.78
N SER A 50 7.61 -5.88 -0.38
CA SER A 50 7.09 -4.52 -0.48
C SER A 50 6.40 -4.30 -1.82
N THR A 51 5.44 -3.38 -1.80
CA THR A 51 4.74 -2.90 -2.98
C THR A 51 4.99 -1.40 -3.14
N HIS A 52 5.38 -1.00 -4.34
CA HIS A 52 5.35 0.38 -4.79
C HIS A 52 4.78 0.34 -6.21
N ARG A 53 3.86 1.25 -6.52
CA ARG A 53 3.25 1.36 -7.86
C ARG A 53 3.04 2.82 -8.18
N ALA A 54 3.41 3.25 -9.37
CA ALA A 54 2.89 4.50 -9.92
C ALA A 54 1.39 4.31 -10.22
N GLY A 55 0.57 5.32 -9.94
CA GLY A 55 -0.87 5.28 -10.15
C GLY A 55 -1.46 6.69 -10.10
N SER A 56 -2.72 6.83 -10.52
CA SER A 56 -3.42 8.12 -10.67
C SER A 56 -3.44 9.00 -9.42
N ASP A 57 -3.33 8.42 -8.22
CA ASP A 57 -3.21 9.14 -6.94
C ASP A 57 -1.79 9.00 -6.35
N ASN A 58 -0.77 9.38 -7.12
CA ASN A 58 0.63 9.31 -6.66
C ASN A 58 1.00 7.90 -6.16
N GLY A 59 0.37 6.88 -6.75
CA GLY A 59 0.57 5.49 -6.36
C GLY A 59 -0.06 5.00 -5.05
N PHE A 60 -0.70 5.86 -4.24
CA PHE A 60 -1.24 5.46 -2.92
C PHE A 60 -2.27 4.33 -3.04
N MET A 61 -3.33 4.56 -3.82
CA MET A 61 -4.42 3.58 -4.01
C MET A 61 -3.90 2.26 -4.57
N ALA A 62 -3.02 2.32 -5.58
CA ALA A 62 -2.44 1.12 -6.18
C ALA A 62 -1.52 0.34 -5.23
N ALA A 63 -0.75 1.04 -4.40
CA ALA A 63 0.07 0.43 -3.36
C ALA A 63 -0.81 -0.19 -2.26
N MET A 64 -1.86 0.51 -1.84
CA MET A 64 -2.79 0.05 -0.81
C MET A 64 -3.60 -1.18 -1.26
N ASP A 65 -4.12 -1.21 -2.50
CA ASP A 65 -4.82 -2.38 -3.05
C ASP A 65 -3.95 -3.63 -2.97
N ARG A 66 -2.69 -3.51 -3.39
CA ARG A 66 -1.76 -4.63 -3.37
C ARG A 66 -1.38 -5.04 -1.94
N TRP A 67 -1.32 -4.08 -1.02
CA TRP A 67 -1.14 -4.37 0.40
C TRP A 67 -2.33 -5.14 0.99
N ILE A 68 -3.57 -4.70 0.71
CA ILE A 68 -4.79 -5.39 1.15
C ILE A 68 -4.79 -6.83 0.67
N PHE A 69 -4.49 -7.07 -0.61
CA PHE A 69 -4.42 -8.45 -1.13
C PHE A 69 -3.31 -9.28 -0.49
N HIS A 70 -2.15 -8.68 -0.20
CA HIS A 70 -1.09 -9.37 0.51
C HIS A 70 -1.50 -9.74 1.94
N LEU A 71 -2.15 -8.84 2.67
CA LEU A 71 -2.67 -9.11 4.02
C LEU A 71 -3.70 -10.25 3.99
N VAL A 72 -4.69 -10.19 3.12
CA VAL A 72 -5.73 -11.23 3.02
C VAL A 72 -5.12 -12.60 2.67
N GLU A 73 -4.12 -12.64 1.79
CA GLU A 73 -3.51 -13.90 1.35
C GLU A 73 -2.48 -14.47 2.34
N LYS A 74 -1.65 -13.61 2.95
CA LYS A 74 -0.50 -14.04 3.78
C LYS A 74 -0.74 -13.89 5.27
N HIS A 75 -1.67 -13.04 5.67
CA HIS A 75 -1.98 -12.70 7.06
C HIS A 75 -3.51 -12.71 7.31
N PRO A 76 -4.21 -13.82 7.03
CA PRO A 76 -5.68 -13.87 7.08
C PRO A 76 -6.28 -13.61 8.48
N GLY A 77 -5.48 -13.69 9.55
CA GLY A 77 -5.89 -13.39 10.92
C GLY A 77 -5.51 -11.99 11.40
N GLU A 78 -4.85 -11.18 10.57
CA GLU A 78 -4.49 -9.80 10.92
C GLU A 78 -5.67 -8.86 10.72
N ASP A 79 -5.90 -7.96 11.66
CA ASP A 79 -6.86 -6.88 11.52
C ASP A 79 -6.13 -5.57 11.19
N ALA A 80 -6.59 -4.90 10.14
CA ALA A 80 -6.02 -3.64 9.70
C ALA A 80 -7.12 -2.74 9.15
N PRO A 81 -7.12 -1.42 9.44
CA PRO A 81 -8.16 -0.51 8.95
C PRO A 81 -8.33 -0.50 7.44
N CYS A 82 -7.27 -0.81 6.67
CA CYS A 82 -7.32 -0.89 5.21
C CYS A 82 -8.20 -2.03 4.70
N LEU A 83 -8.47 -3.08 5.48
CA LEU A 83 -9.33 -4.19 5.07
C LEU A 83 -10.79 -3.76 4.85
N ALA A 84 -11.22 -2.64 5.43
CA ALA A 84 -12.51 -2.03 5.13
C ALA A 84 -12.67 -1.67 3.65
N PHE A 85 -11.56 -1.42 2.94
CA PHE A 85 -11.56 -1.03 1.52
C PHE A 85 -11.31 -2.22 0.57
N ARG A 86 -11.44 -3.46 1.06
CA ARG A 86 -11.15 -4.67 0.29
C ARG A 86 -12.07 -4.79 -0.92
N ALA A 87 -13.38 -4.57 -0.76
CA ALA A 87 -14.33 -4.71 -1.85
C ALA A 87 -14.04 -3.72 -2.99
N GLU A 88 -13.68 -2.49 -2.65
CA GLU A 88 -13.29 -1.47 -3.62
C GLU A 88 -11.96 -1.78 -4.30
N ALA A 89 -11.01 -2.41 -3.58
CA ALA A 89 -9.76 -2.90 -4.17
C ALA A 89 -10.02 -4.04 -5.18
N GLU A 90 -10.93 -4.97 -4.84
CA GLU A 90 -11.38 -6.05 -5.71
C GLU A 90 -12.07 -5.50 -6.96
N GLN A 91 -12.97 -4.53 -6.79
CA GLN A 91 -13.65 -3.83 -7.89
C GLN A 91 -12.64 -3.16 -8.85
N ARG A 92 -11.70 -2.38 -8.33
CA ARG A 92 -10.64 -1.76 -9.15
C ARG A 92 -9.78 -2.78 -9.89
N LEU A 93 -9.53 -3.95 -9.29
CA LEU A 93 -8.80 -5.02 -9.96
C LEU A 93 -9.61 -5.64 -11.10
N HIS A 94 -10.92 -5.81 -10.90
CA HIS A 94 -11.82 -6.31 -11.91
C HIS A 94 -11.90 -5.35 -13.10
N GLU A 95 -12.15 -4.06 -12.85
CA GLU A 95 -12.17 -3.02 -13.89
C GLU A 95 -10.87 -2.97 -14.71
N ARG A 96 -9.71 -3.13 -14.07
CA ARG A 96 -8.40 -3.18 -14.76
C ARG A 96 -8.18 -4.46 -15.58
N ARG A 97 -8.93 -5.52 -15.33
CA ARG A 97 -8.83 -6.80 -16.07
C ARG A 97 -9.80 -6.83 -17.26
N GLU A 98 -10.91 -6.12 -17.17
CA GLU A 98 -11.95 -6.08 -18.21
C GLU A 98 -11.79 -4.94 -19.21
N GLY A 99 -11.06 -3.87 -18.86
CA GLY A 99 -10.67 -2.79 -19.78
C GLY A 99 -9.44 -3.13 -20.60
#